data_AF-A0AAD6ACY8-F1
#
_entry.id   AF-A0AAD6ACY8-F1
#
_cell.length_a   1.000
_cell.length_b   1.000
_cell.length_c   1.000
_cell.angle_alpha   90.00
_cell.angle_beta   90.00
_cell.angle_gamma   90.00
#
_symmetry.space_group_name_H-M   'P 1'
#
loop_
_entity.id
_entity.type
_entity.pdbx_description
1 polymer ?
#
loop_
_entity_poly.entity_id
_entity_poly.type
_entity_poly.pdbx_seq_one_letter_code
_entity_poly.pdbx_strand_id
1 'polypeptide(L)'
;MSAAWRYFNISEKEARIAICKTCSADISRGGVTAKTFSTSGLLHHLKSKHPDKYAEYDQITSAQKKKRRAKVARKYLSAPCTSTDSERLFSAASHVLDEKRNRLMADKAEKLLFIKNNLPLFLNK
;
A
#
# COMPACT_ATOMS: atom_id res chain seq x y z
N MET A 1 -9.29 -16.41 -0.37
CA MET A 1 -10.52 -16.17 0.44
C MET A 1 -10.31 -14.95 1.33
N SER A 2 -11.35 -14.16 1.60
CA SER A 2 -11.29 -12.96 2.48
C SER A 2 -10.86 -13.31 3.92
N ALA A 3 -10.26 -12.36 4.64
CA ALA A 3 -9.88 -12.52 6.05
C ALA A 3 -11.09 -12.80 6.99
N ALA A 4 -12.31 -12.57 6.52
CA ALA A 4 -13.54 -12.86 7.26
C ALA A 4 -13.65 -14.36 7.66
N TRP A 5 -13.14 -15.27 6.83
CA TRP A 5 -13.24 -16.74 7.06
C TRP A 5 -12.44 -17.24 8.27
N ARG A 6 -11.62 -16.40 8.89
CA ARG A 6 -11.02 -16.72 10.20
C ARG A 6 -12.09 -16.92 11.27
N TYR A 7 -13.25 -16.24 11.15
CA TYR A 7 -14.34 -16.22 12.14
C TYR A 7 -15.57 -17.05 11.76
N PHE A 8 -15.62 -17.60 10.54
CA PHE A 8 -16.79 -18.34 10.04
C PHE A 8 -16.39 -19.66 9.39
N ASN A 9 -17.30 -20.63 9.41
CA ASN A 9 -17.25 -21.87 8.63
C ASN A 9 -18.38 -21.87 7.59
N ILE A 10 -18.21 -22.63 6.51
CA ILE A 10 -19.32 -22.86 5.56
C ILE A 10 -20.21 -23.97 6.14
N SER A 11 -21.53 -23.81 6.08
CA SER A 11 -22.46 -24.85 6.50
C SER A 11 -22.40 -26.05 5.54
N GLU A 12 -22.38 -27.26 6.10
CA GLU A 12 -22.40 -28.51 5.35
C GLU A 12 -23.74 -28.76 4.66
N LYS A 13 -24.83 -28.21 5.22
CA LYS A 13 -26.19 -28.36 4.67
C LYS A 13 -26.42 -27.46 3.46
N GLU A 14 -25.97 -26.21 3.55
CA GLU A 14 -26.16 -25.21 2.50
C GLU A 14 -24.95 -24.29 2.37
N ALA A 15 -24.32 -24.28 1.20
CA ALA A 15 -23.15 -23.44 0.92
C ALA A 15 -23.41 -21.91 1.03
N ARG A 16 -24.69 -21.50 0.97
CA ARG A 16 -25.14 -20.11 1.15
C ARG A 16 -25.12 -19.70 2.63
N ILE A 17 -25.11 -20.63 3.56
CA ILE A 17 -25.10 -20.37 4.99
C ILE A 17 -23.66 -20.45 5.50
N ALA A 18 -23.26 -19.45 6.29
CA ALA A 18 -22.02 -19.45 7.03
C ALA A 18 -22.32 -19.50 8.53
N ILE A 19 -21.57 -20.31 9.26
CA ILE A 19 -21.73 -20.52 10.69
C ILE A 19 -20.68 -19.69 11.42
N CYS A 20 -21.10 -18.86 12.38
CA CYS A 20 -20.18 -18.11 13.23
C CYS A 20 -19.44 -19.03 14.20
N LYS A 21 -18.10 -18.95 14.24
CA LYS A 21 -17.29 -19.75 15.17
C LYS A 21 -17.41 -19.32 16.64
N THR A 22 -17.97 -18.15 16.91
CA THR A 22 -18.07 -17.57 18.27
C THR A 22 -19.41 -17.84 18.92
N CYS A 23 -20.51 -17.72 18.18
CA CYS A 23 -21.88 -17.90 18.71
C CYS A 23 -22.69 -18.99 18.00
N SER A 24 -22.11 -19.68 17.03
CA SER A 24 -22.77 -20.74 16.24
C SER A 24 -24.02 -20.29 15.47
N ALA A 25 -24.24 -18.98 15.32
CA ALA A 25 -25.35 -18.46 14.54
C ALA A 25 -25.15 -18.74 13.04
N ASP A 26 -26.26 -19.04 12.36
CA ASP A 26 -26.32 -19.22 10.92
C ASP A 26 -26.55 -17.87 10.22
N ILE A 27 -25.64 -17.50 9.33
CA ILE A 27 -25.68 -16.23 8.59
C ILE A 27 -25.75 -16.51 7.10
N SER A 28 -26.78 -15.98 6.45
CA SER A 28 -26.88 -16.01 4.99
C SER A 28 -25.80 -15.14 4.34
N ARG A 29 -25.12 -15.71 3.35
CA ARG A 29 -24.10 -15.04 2.52
C ARG A 29 -24.72 -14.23 1.36
N GLY A 30 -26.05 -14.29 1.21
CA GLY A 30 -26.76 -13.72 0.06
C GLY A 30 -26.36 -14.37 -1.26
N GLY A 31 -26.94 -13.90 -2.37
CA GLY A 31 -26.64 -14.40 -3.72
C GLY A 31 -27.18 -15.81 -3.99
N VAL A 32 -27.39 -16.19 -5.25
CA VAL A 32 -27.95 -17.51 -5.63
C VAL A 32 -26.83 -18.49 -6.01
N THR A 33 -25.75 -17.98 -6.58
CA THR A 33 -24.62 -18.79 -7.04
C THR A 33 -23.36 -18.47 -6.23
N ALA A 34 -22.42 -19.42 -6.20
CA ALA A 34 -21.14 -19.24 -5.50
C ALA A 34 -20.37 -17.96 -5.90
N LYS A 35 -20.52 -17.52 -7.16
CA LYS A 35 -19.91 -16.27 -7.68
C LYS A 35 -20.55 -14.99 -7.11
N THR A 36 -21.80 -15.08 -6.64
CA THR A 36 -22.58 -13.95 -6.11
C THR A 36 -22.59 -13.87 -4.58
N PHE A 37 -21.98 -14.84 -3.90
CA PHE A 37 -21.93 -14.86 -2.44
C PHE A 37 -21.07 -13.70 -1.91
N SER A 38 -21.64 -12.92 -1.00
CA SER A 38 -20.99 -11.76 -0.40
C SER A 38 -20.54 -12.03 1.03
N THR A 39 -19.57 -11.23 1.50
CA THR A 39 -19.15 -11.23 2.91
C THR A 39 -19.82 -10.16 3.78
N SER A 40 -20.67 -9.31 3.21
CA SER A 40 -21.26 -8.16 3.92
C SER A 40 -22.07 -8.57 5.15
N GLY A 41 -22.92 -9.59 5.02
CA GLY A 41 -23.76 -10.09 6.13
C GLY A 41 -22.93 -10.65 7.29
N LEU A 42 -21.86 -11.38 6.98
CA LEU A 42 -20.92 -11.91 7.97
C LEU A 42 -20.23 -10.80 8.75
N LEU A 43 -19.79 -9.75 8.05
CA LEU A 43 -19.14 -8.59 8.68
C LEU A 43 -20.11 -7.78 9.54
N HIS A 44 -21.36 -7.62 9.10
CA HIS A 44 -22.39 -6.96 9.90
C HIS A 44 -22.71 -7.74 11.18
N HIS A 45 -22.82 -9.06 11.09
CA HIS A 45 -22.96 -9.94 12.24
C HIS A 45 -21.77 -9.77 13.20
N LEU A 46 -20.54 -9.85 12.69
CA LEU A 46 -19.33 -9.70 13.50
C LEU A 46 -19.32 -8.34 14.21
N LYS A 47 -19.63 -7.26 13.50
CA LYS A 47 -19.64 -5.90 14.06
C LYS A 47 -20.70 -5.70 15.15
N SER A 48 -21.88 -6.29 15.00
CA SER A 48 -23.01 -6.09 15.93
C SER A 48 -22.98 -7.03 17.13
N LYS A 49 -22.61 -8.30 16.94
CA LYS A 49 -22.64 -9.33 17.98
C LYS A 49 -21.27 -9.59 18.63
N HIS A 50 -20.19 -9.27 17.92
CA HIS A 50 -18.81 -9.57 18.35
C HIS A 50 -17.86 -8.39 18.06
N PRO A 51 -18.07 -7.22 18.69
CA PRO A 51 -17.29 -6.01 18.39
C PRO A 51 -15.78 -6.21 18.58
N ASP A 52 -15.36 -7.00 19.58
CA ASP A 52 -13.95 -7.31 19.84
C ASP A 52 -13.30 -8.06 18.67
N LYS A 53 -14.01 -9.06 18.13
CA LYS A 53 -13.54 -9.83 16.96
C LYS A 53 -13.56 -8.99 15.69
N TYR A 54 -14.53 -8.08 15.56
CA TYR A 54 -14.57 -7.14 14.46
C TYR A 54 -13.37 -6.16 14.51
N ALA A 55 -12.97 -5.69 15.69
CA ALA A 55 -11.80 -4.85 15.86
C ALA A 55 -10.51 -5.58 15.41
N GLU A 56 -10.34 -6.84 15.79
CA GLU A 56 -9.22 -7.68 15.32
C GLU A 56 -9.22 -7.80 13.78
N TYR A 57 -10.38 -8.09 13.18
CA TYR A 57 -10.56 -8.14 11.73
C TYR A 57 -10.19 -6.81 11.04
N ASP A 58 -10.65 -5.68 11.57
CA ASP A 58 -10.41 -4.36 11.00
C ASP A 58 -8.92 -4.00 11.03
N GLN A 59 -8.21 -4.35 12.10
CA GLN A 59 -6.75 -4.17 12.20
C GLN A 59 -6.00 -4.99 11.14
N ILE A 60 -6.37 -6.26 10.94
CA ILE A 60 -5.73 -7.12 9.93
C ILE A 60 -5.94 -6.56 8.53
N THR A 61 -7.17 -6.17 8.20
CA THR A 61 -7.52 -5.70 6.84
C THR A 61 -7.02 -4.30 6.56
N SER A 62 -7.03 -3.39 7.55
CA SER A 62 -6.49 -2.04 7.43
C SER A 62 -4.98 -2.06 7.20
N ALA A 63 -4.23 -2.95 7.88
CA ALA A 63 -2.80 -3.12 7.65
C ALA A 63 -2.50 -3.59 6.21
N GLN A 64 -3.23 -4.59 5.72
CA GLN A 64 -3.11 -5.07 4.33
C GLN A 64 -3.48 -3.97 3.31
N LYS A 65 -4.57 -3.25 3.56
CA LYS A 65 -5.02 -2.13 2.73
C LYS A 65 -4.01 -0.98 2.72
N LYS A 66 -3.41 -0.64 3.87
CA LYS A 66 -2.35 0.37 4.02
C LYS A 66 -1.12 -0.02 3.21
N LYS A 67 -0.64 -1.27 3.32
CA LYS A 67 0.49 -1.77 2.52
C LYS A 67 0.23 -1.65 1.01
N ARG A 68 -0.96 -2.05 0.55
CA ARG A 68 -1.35 -1.96 -0.86
C ARG A 68 -1.41 -0.51 -1.35
N ARG A 69 -2.04 0.38 -0.58
CA ARG A 69 -2.12 1.82 -0.89
C ARG A 69 -0.74 2.48 -0.90
N ALA A 70 0.11 2.17 0.08
CA ALA A 70 1.47 2.71 0.15
C ALA A 70 2.32 2.31 -1.07
N LYS A 71 2.14 1.09 -1.60
CA LYS A 71 2.82 0.65 -2.84
C LYS A 71 2.44 1.53 -4.04
N VAL A 72 1.14 1.81 -4.21
CA VAL A 72 0.64 2.67 -5.29
C VAL A 72 1.08 4.12 -5.07
N ALA A 73 0.91 4.65 -3.86
CA ALA A 73 1.30 6.00 -3.50
C ALA A 73 2.79 6.26 -3.80
N ARG A 74 3.69 5.33 -3.43
CA ARG A 74 5.12 5.45 -3.74
C ARG A 74 5.42 5.52 -5.25
N LYS A 75 4.62 4.88 -6.08
CA LYS A 75 4.83 4.88 -7.54
C LYS A 75 4.42 6.21 -8.17
N TYR A 76 3.31 6.79 -7.73
CA TYR A 76 2.69 7.94 -8.40
C TYR A 76 2.89 9.27 -7.68
N LEU A 77 3.18 9.26 -6.38
CA LEU A 77 3.38 10.47 -5.57
C LEU A 77 4.86 10.69 -5.19
N SER A 78 5.80 9.95 -5.80
CA SER A 78 7.24 10.14 -5.59
C SER A 78 7.85 11.21 -6.48
N ALA A 79 7.24 11.47 -7.65
CA ALA A 79 7.70 12.52 -8.54
C ALA A 79 7.29 13.91 -7.98
N PRO A 80 8.21 14.90 -8.01
CA PRO A 80 7.85 16.27 -7.67
C PRO A 80 6.83 16.82 -8.70
N CYS A 81 6.02 17.78 -8.27
CA CYS A 81 5.01 18.42 -9.12
C CYS A 81 5.62 19.28 -10.25
N THR A 82 6.89 19.69 -10.10
CA THR A 82 7.59 20.58 -11.04
C THR A 82 9.00 20.09 -11.32
N SER A 83 9.60 20.60 -12.41
CA SER A 83 11.00 20.36 -12.79
C SER A 83 12.00 21.23 -12.02
N THR A 84 11.55 22.05 -11.07
CA THR A 84 12.37 23.07 -10.39
C THR A 84 13.59 22.48 -9.69
N ASP A 85 13.46 21.30 -9.08
CA ASP A 85 14.60 20.64 -8.41
C ASP A 85 15.67 20.18 -9.42
N SER A 86 15.24 19.67 -10.57
CA SER A 86 16.14 19.30 -11.67
C SER A 86 16.83 20.52 -12.25
N GLU A 87 16.11 21.62 -12.46
CA GLU A 87 16.67 22.89 -12.99
C GLU A 87 17.72 23.47 -12.04
N ARG A 88 17.47 23.46 -10.72
CA ARG A 88 18.46 23.88 -9.71
C ARG A 88 19.72 23.02 -9.75
N LEU A 89 19.57 21.70 -9.90
CA LEU A 89 20.69 20.76 -10.01
C LEU A 89 21.57 21.08 -11.23
N PHE A 90 20.96 21.26 -12.40
CA PHE A 90 21.70 21.52 -13.64
C PHE A 90 22.27 22.94 -13.70
N SER A 91 21.60 23.92 -13.12
CA SER A 91 22.14 25.29 -12.99
C SER A 91 23.41 25.29 -12.14
N ALA A 92 23.40 24.59 -11.00
CA ALA A 92 24.59 24.44 -10.17
C ALA A 92 25.70 23.62 -10.87
N ALA A 93 25.34 22.67 -11.72
CA ALA A 93 26.29 21.87 -12.51
C ALA A 93 27.00 22.70 -13.58
N SER A 94 26.32 23.68 -14.17
CA SER A 94 26.87 24.52 -15.25
C SER A 94 28.20 25.18 -14.87
N HIS A 95 28.32 25.66 -13.62
CA HIS A 95 29.56 26.25 -13.11
C HIS A 95 30.76 25.27 -13.04
N VAL A 96 30.51 23.96 -13.01
CA VAL A 96 31.53 22.90 -12.98
C VAL A 96 31.89 22.42 -14.39
N LEU A 97 30.94 22.51 -15.32
CA LEU A 97 31.06 22.10 -16.72
C LEU A 97 31.57 23.22 -17.65
N ASP A 98 31.78 24.42 -17.12
CA ASP A 98 32.21 25.61 -17.87
C ASP A 98 33.50 25.36 -18.67
N GLU A 99 33.55 25.84 -19.92
CA GLU A 99 34.64 25.62 -20.88
C GLU A 99 35.99 26.18 -20.41
N LYS A 100 35.96 27.12 -19.46
CA LYS A 100 37.14 27.77 -18.88
C LYS A 100 37.85 26.93 -17.82
N ARG A 101 37.23 25.85 -17.31
CA ARG A 101 37.86 24.88 -16.39
C ARG A 101 38.04 23.54 -17.10
N ASN A 102 39.07 22.77 -16.69
CA ASN A 102 39.45 21.49 -17.29
C ASN A 102 38.21 20.65 -17.67
N ARG A 103 38.07 20.33 -18.97
CA ARG A 103 36.86 19.76 -19.57
C ARG A 103 36.50 18.44 -18.91
N LEU A 104 35.55 18.47 -17.97
CA LEU A 104 35.09 17.27 -17.29
C LEU A 104 34.19 16.47 -18.26
N MET A 105 34.52 15.20 -18.49
CA MET A 105 33.68 14.32 -19.31
C MET A 105 32.28 14.18 -18.70
N ALA A 106 31.25 14.09 -19.57
CA ALA A 106 29.85 13.97 -19.17
C ALA A 106 29.62 12.85 -18.14
N ASP A 107 30.20 11.67 -18.36
CA ASP A 107 30.09 10.51 -17.46
C ASP A 107 30.64 10.79 -16.05
N LYS A 108 31.69 11.62 -15.94
CA LYS A 108 32.28 12.01 -14.65
C LYS A 108 31.42 13.07 -13.98
N ALA A 109 30.87 14.00 -14.76
CA ALA A 109 29.97 15.05 -14.26
C ALA A 109 28.69 14.46 -13.67
N GLU A 110 28.07 13.50 -14.36
CA GLU A 110 26.88 12.79 -13.88
C GLU A 110 27.13 12.12 -12.52
N LYS A 111 28.24 11.39 -12.39
CA LYS A 111 28.63 10.72 -11.14
C LYS A 111 28.85 11.72 -10.00
N LEU A 112 29.52 12.84 -10.27
CA LEU A 112 29.75 13.88 -9.26
C LEU A 112 28.44 14.55 -8.82
N LEU A 113 27.52 14.82 -9.74
CA LEU A 113 26.20 15.37 -9.44
C LEU A 113 25.38 14.41 -8.59
N PHE A 114 25.38 13.13 -8.96
CA PHE A 114 24.71 12.08 -8.19
C PHE A 114 25.24 12.02 -6.75
N ILE A 115 26.57 12.00 -6.57
CA ILE A 115 27.18 11.98 -5.23
C ILE A 115 26.78 13.24 -4.47
N LYS A 116 26.98 14.43 -5.03
CA LYS A 116 26.69 15.71 -4.37
C LYS A 116 25.23 15.81 -3.90
N ASN A 117 24.27 15.43 -4.74
CA ASN A 117 22.85 15.55 -4.41
C ASN A 117 22.40 14.53 -3.36
N ASN A 118 22.97 13.31 -3.38
CA ASN A 118 22.57 12.26 -2.45
C ASN A 118 23.41 12.24 -1.17
N LEU A 119 24.57 12.89 -1.11
CA LEU A 119 25.46 12.90 0.04
C LEU A 119 24.77 13.31 1.36
N PRO A 120 23.89 14.34 1.40
CA PRO A 120 23.17 14.69 2.62
C PRO A 120 22.28 13.56 3.17
N LEU A 121 21.75 12.67 2.31
CA LEU A 121 20.93 11.54 2.72
C LEU A 121 21.75 10.47 3.47
N PHE A 122 23.06 10.42 3.25
CA PHE A 122 23.96 9.44 3.86
C PHE A 122 24.68 9.99 5.09
N LEU A 123 24.91 11.29 5.16
CA LEU A 123 25.67 11.93 6.25
C LEU A 123 24.81 12.51 7.38
N ASN A 124 23.53 12.83 7.14
CA ASN A 124 22.64 13.39 8.16
C ASN A 124 21.86 12.32 8.94
N LYS A 125 22.54 11.27 9.40
CA LYS A 125 21.98 10.30 10.36
C LYS A 125 22.30 10.70 11.79
#